data_AF-A0A1Z4IGZ0-F1
#
_entry.id   AF-A0A1Z4IGZ0-F1
#
_cell.length_a   1.000
_cell.length_b   1.000
_cell.length_c   1.000
_cell.angle_alpha   90.00
_cell.angle_beta   90.00
_cell.angle_gamma   90.00
#
_symmetry.space_group_name_H-M   'P 1'
#
loop_
_entity.id
_entity.type
_entity.pdbx_description
1 polymer ?
#
loop_
_entity_poly.entity_id
_entity_poly.type
_entity_poly.pdbx_seq_one_letter_code
_entity_poly.pdbx_strand_id
1 'polypeptide(L)'
;MIFTSFYRGEIKGEAVSISLYPPKGWTGKHLPLFAPTAELLHWWKSSAKDAIAQEEYKRCFREILESRQQLIGLWVGKQKDKPVDMTLCCFEATGDFCHRHQVGEEIVQEYLPEMWGGEVGATRPQLRIVESQKPNLTYPVPVLTLTLYCHSHERIIEEKRRKYFREYDRAAKRCKNSQIRR
;
A
#
# COMPACT_ATOMS: atom_id res chain seq x y z
N MET A 1 -3.48 -1.86 -19.31
CA MET A 1 -4.40 -1.35 -18.27
C MET A 1 -4.20 -2.15 -16.99
N ILE A 2 -4.24 -1.49 -15.84
CA ILE A 2 -4.09 -2.07 -14.51
C ILE A 2 -5.42 -1.89 -13.79
N PHE A 3 -6.03 -3.00 -13.41
CA PHE A 3 -7.30 -3.06 -12.70
C PHE A 3 -7.08 -3.52 -11.26
N THR A 4 -8.05 -3.29 -10.37
CA THR A 4 -8.11 -3.93 -9.05
C THR A 4 -9.35 -4.80 -8.92
N SER A 5 -9.24 -5.90 -8.19
CA SER A 5 -10.39 -6.72 -7.81
C SER A 5 -10.08 -7.56 -6.57
N PHE A 6 -11.04 -8.38 -6.16
CA PHE A 6 -10.85 -9.44 -5.18
C PHE A 6 -10.68 -10.79 -5.89
N TYR A 7 -10.14 -11.81 -5.21
CA TYR A 7 -9.80 -13.09 -5.86
C TYR A 7 -10.96 -13.82 -6.56
N ARG A 8 -12.19 -13.63 -6.10
CA ARG A 8 -13.39 -14.23 -6.69
C ARG A 8 -14.16 -13.26 -7.59
N GLY A 9 -13.60 -12.07 -7.79
CA GLY A 9 -14.18 -11.04 -8.65
C GLY A 9 -13.82 -11.24 -10.12
N GLU A 10 -14.19 -10.24 -10.92
CA GLU A 10 -13.80 -10.20 -12.33
C GLU A 10 -12.29 -9.97 -12.46
N ILE A 11 -11.66 -10.71 -13.37
CA ILE A 11 -10.23 -10.59 -13.67
C ILE A 11 -10.07 -10.19 -15.13
N LYS A 12 -9.38 -9.07 -15.37
CA LYS A 12 -8.96 -8.62 -16.70
C LYS A 12 -7.45 -8.76 -16.87
N GLY A 13 -7.06 -9.45 -17.93
CA GLY A 13 -5.65 -9.75 -18.20
C GLY A 13 -5.05 -10.70 -17.18
N GLU A 14 -3.77 -10.48 -16.83
CA GLU A 14 -3.06 -11.33 -15.87
C GLU A 14 -3.56 -11.14 -14.43
N ALA A 15 -3.85 -12.25 -13.74
CA ALA A 15 -4.19 -12.22 -12.33
C ALA A 15 -2.92 -12.08 -11.47
N VAL A 16 -2.83 -11.00 -10.68
CA VAL A 16 -1.67 -10.70 -9.83
C VAL A 16 -2.12 -10.55 -8.39
N SER A 17 -1.71 -11.47 -7.52
CA SER A 17 -1.91 -11.35 -6.08
C SER A 17 -1.03 -10.24 -5.49
N ILE A 18 -1.62 -9.32 -4.74
CA ILE A 18 -0.90 -8.33 -3.93
C ILE A 18 -1.13 -8.55 -2.42
N SER A 19 -1.72 -9.68 -2.04
CA SER A 19 -1.88 -10.02 -0.62
C SER A 19 -0.57 -10.57 -0.04
N LEU A 20 -0.45 -10.50 1.29
CA LEU A 20 0.67 -11.10 2.01
C LEU A 20 0.72 -12.62 1.80
N TYR A 21 -0.45 -13.27 1.77
CA TYR A 21 -0.60 -14.71 1.59
C TYR A 21 -1.69 -14.99 0.54
N PRO A 22 -1.34 -15.32 -0.71
CA PRO A 22 -2.33 -15.69 -1.72
C PRO A 22 -3.21 -16.87 -1.27
N PRO A 23 -4.43 -17.04 -1.83
CA PRO A 23 -5.28 -18.18 -1.52
C PRO A 23 -4.57 -19.50 -1.86
N LYS A 24 -4.92 -20.57 -1.14
CA LYS A 24 -4.39 -21.91 -1.42
C LYS A 24 -4.70 -22.30 -2.87
N GLY A 25 -3.69 -22.78 -3.58
CA GLY A 25 -3.83 -23.15 -5.00
C GLY A 25 -3.81 -21.98 -5.98
N TRP A 26 -3.40 -20.78 -5.56
CA TRP A 26 -3.24 -19.63 -6.46
C TRP A 26 -2.25 -19.96 -7.59
N THR A 27 -2.72 -19.83 -8.84
CA THR A 27 -1.92 -20.09 -10.06
C THR A 27 -1.44 -18.81 -10.75
N GLY A 28 -1.95 -17.64 -10.33
CA GLY A 28 -1.54 -16.34 -10.87
C GLY A 28 -0.18 -15.87 -10.33
N LYS A 29 0.27 -14.70 -10.78
CA LYS A 29 1.50 -14.09 -10.25
C LYS A 29 1.30 -13.65 -8.81
N HIS A 30 2.40 -13.61 -8.05
CA HIS A 30 2.42 -13.04 -6.70
C HIS A 30 3.39 -11.87 -6.66
N LEU A 31 2.88 -10.70 -6.28
CA LEU A 31 3.61 -9.45 -6.18
C LEU A 31 3.55 -8.94 -4.72
N PRO A 32 4.37 -9.51 -3.82
CA PRO A 32 4.40 -9.12 -2.41
C PRO A 32 4.92 -7.69 -2.18
N LEU A 33 5.46 -7.04 -3.23
CA LEU A 33 5.87 -5.63 -3.22
C LEU A 33 4.77 -4.70 -2.68
N PHE A 34 3.50 -5.01 -2.98
CA PHE A 34 2.35 -4.24 -2.57
C PHE A 34 1.57 -4.85 -1.39
N ALA A 35 2.13 -5.87 -0.72
CA ALA A 35 1.48 -6.47 0.44
C ALA A 35 1.78 -5.69 1.73
N PRO A 36 0.81 -5.54 2.66
CA PRO A 36 1.10 -5.05 4.01
C PRO A 36 2.04 -6.01 4.73
N THR A 37 2.73 -5.53 5.78
CA THR A 37 3.50 -6.44 6.63
C THR A 37 2.58 -7.29 7.50
N ALA A 38 3.10 -8.41 8.03
CA ALA A 38 2.33 -9.29 8.90
C ALA A 38 1.84 -8.57 10.15
N GLU A 39 2.66 -7.68 10.71
CA GLU A 39 2.36 -6.88 11.89
C GLU A 39 1.20 -5.92 11.62
N LEU A 40 1.25 -5.17 10.51
CA LEU A 40 0.19 -4.23 10.15
C LEU A 40 -1.12 -4.97 9.86
N LEU A 41 -1.06 -6.12 9.18
CA LEU A 41 -2.22 -6.96 8.92
C LEU A 41 -2.83 -7.52 10.21
N HIS A 42 -2.00 -7.99 11.14
CA HIS A 42 -2.46 -8.49 12.43
C HIS A 42 -3.12 -7.39 13.28
N TRP A 43 -2.51 -6.21 13.30
CA TRP A 43 -3.07 -5.04 13.98
C TRP A 43 -4.43 -4.65 13.39
N TRP A 44 -4.54 -4.53 12.06
CA TRP A 44 -5.79 -4.19 11.38
C TRP A 44 -6.93 -5.15 11.74
N LYS A 45 -6.65 -6.46 11.70
CA LYS A 45 -7.63 -7.50 12.04
C LYS A 45 -8.13 -7.42 13.48
N SER A 46 -7.30 -6.90 14.38
CA SER A 46 -7.60 -6.78 15.82
C SER A 46 -8.10 -5.39 16.22
N SER A 47 -8.17 -4.45 15.28
CA SER A 47 -8.62 -3.07 15.52
C SER A 47 -10.14 -2.97 15.58
N ALA A 48 -10.65 -1.79 15.96
CA ALA A 48 -12.07 -1.48 15.92
C ALA A 48 -12.64 -1.35 14.49
N LYS A 49 -11.78 -1.28 13.46
CA LYS A 49 -12.14 -1.07 12.05
C LYS A 49 -12.98 0.18 11.77
N ASP A 50 -12.92 1.15 12.67
CA ASP A 50 -13.53 2.47 12.50
C ASP A 50 -12.68 3.38 11.61
N ALA A 51 -13.15 4.60 11.36
CA ALA A 51 -12.46 5.57 10.52
C ALA A 51 -11.06 5.93 11.05
N ILE A 52 -10.88 5.98 12.37
CA ILE A 52 -9.58 6.28 12.99
C ILE A 52 -8.59 5.15 12.71
N ALA A 53 -9.02 3.89 12.88
CA ALA A 53 -8.21 2.72 12.56
C ALA A 53 -7.87 2.64 11.06
N GLN A 54 -8.80 3.01 10.19
CA GLN A 54 -8.55 3.04 8.74
C GLN A 54 -7.49 4.08 8.37
N GLU A 55 -7.57 5.30 8.89
CA GLU A 55 -6.57 6.34 8.61
C GLU A 55 -5.18 5.97 9.14
N GLU A 56 -5.12 5.39 10.34
CA GLU A 56 -3.85 4.90 10.89
C GLU A 56 -3.27 3.74 10.08
N TYR A 57 -4.12 2.83 9.57
CA TYR A 57 -3.69 1.80 8.63
C TYR A 57 -3.07 2.43 7.38
N LYS A 58 -3.77 3.38 6.76
CA LYS A 58 -3.31 4.03 5.53
C LYS A 58 -1.97 4.73 5.74
N ARG A 59 -1.81 5.44 6.86
CA ARG A 59 -0.56 6.09 7.25
C ARG A 59 0.59 5.08 7.34
N CYS A 60 0.40 3.98 8.09
CA CYS A 60 1.42 2.95 8.24
C CYS A 60 1.73 2.24 6.91
N PHE A 61 0.70 1.97 6.10
CA PHE A 61 0.88 1.32 4.82
C PHE A 61 1.62 2.21 3.82
N ARG A 62 1.40 3.53 3.85
CA ARG A 62 2.17 4.51 3.07
C ARG A 62 3.66 4.46 3.40
N GLU A 63 4.01 4.43 4.68
CA GLU A 63 5.42 4.30 5.11
C GLU A 63 6.06 3.01 4.58
N ILE A 64 5.29 1.92 4.49
CA ILE A 64 5.73 0.66 3.87
C ILE A 64 5.97 0.86 2.37
N LEU A 65 5.06 1.50 1.64
CA LEU A 65 5.22 1.79 0.21
C LEU A 65 6.43 2.69 -0.05
N GLU A 66 6.60 3.77 0.73
CA GLU A 66 7.75 4.67 0.67
C GLU A 66 9.07 3.93 0.88
N SER A 67 9.13 3.01 1.85
CA SER A 67 10.32 2.19 2.08
C SER A 67 10.68 1.27 0.90
N ARG A 68 9.72 1.03 0.00
CA ARG A 68 9.84 0.16 -1.19
C ARG A 68 9.91 0.95 -2.49
N GLN A 69 10.02 2.28 -2.42
CA GLN A 69 9.86 3.18 -3.58
C GLN A 69 10.79 2.85 -4.75
N GLN A 70 12.02 2.43 -4.48
CA GLN A 70 12.96 2.03 -5.55
C GLN A 70 12.45 0.82 -6.35
N LEU A 71 11.92 -0.21 -5.67
CA LEU A 71 11.36 -1.39 -6.31
C LEU A 71 10.05 -1.08 -7.03
N ILE A 72 9.24 -0.19 -6.46
CA ILE A 72 8.03 0.32 -7.11
C ILE A 72 8.41 1.05 -8.41
N GLY A 73 9.44 1.90 -8.39
CA GLY A 73 9.95 2.57 -9.59
C GLY A 73 10.37 1.61 -10.70
N LEU A 74 11.05 0.51 -10.36
CA LEU A 74 11.40 -0.55 -11.33
C LEU A 74 10.15 -1.23 -11.90
N TRP A 75 9.16 -1.54 -11.06
CA TRP A 75 7.91 -2.14 -11.50
C TRP A 75 7.14 -1.19 -12.43
N VAL A 76 7.05 0.10 -12.09
CA VAL A 76 6.43 1.15 -12.91
C VAL A 76 7.14 1.26 -14.25
N GLY A 77 8.47 1.34 -14.26
CA GLY A 77 9.26 1.42 -15.50
C GLY A 77 8.99 0.24 -16.42
N LYS A 78 8.89 -0.98 -15.86
CA LYS A 78 8.54 -2.18 -16.61
C LYS A 78 7.14 -2.12 -17.23
N GLN A 79 6.16 -1.56 -16.52
CA GLN A 79 4.80 -1.40 -17.08
C GLN A 79 4.76 -0.39 -18.22
N LYS A 80 5.59 0.66 -18.17
CA LYS A 80 5.71 1.65 -19.26
C LYS A 80 6.38 1.07 -20.50
N ASP A 81 7.44 0.28 -20.31
CA ASP A 81 8.20 -0.32 -21.42
C ASP A 81 7.40 -1.43 -22.13
N LYS A 82 6.75 -2.29 -21.37
CA LYS A 82 5.93 -3.39 -21.91
C LYS A 82 4.59 -3.44 -21.17
N PRO A 83 3.60 -2.64 -21.61
CA PRO A 83 2.29 -2.61 -20.97
C PRO A 83 1.60 -3.96 -21.12
N VAL A 84 1.14 -4.49 -20.00
CA VAL A 84 0.36 -5.72 -19.94
C VAL A 84 -0.92 -5.42 -19.17
N ASP A 85 -2.05 -5.94 -19.67
CA ASP A 85 -3.29 -5.90 -18.91
C ASP A 85 -3.18 -6.82 -17.70
N MET A 86 -3.45 -6.29 -16.50
CA MET A 86 -3.41 -7.07 -15.27
C MET A 86 -4.44 -6.61 -14.25
N THR A 87 -4.82 -7.53 -13.37
CA THR A 87 -5.70 -7.26 -12.23
C THR A 87 -4.98 -7.54 -10.91
N LEU A 88 -4.82 -6.51 -10.09
CA LEU A 88 -4.26 -6.60 -8.75
C LEU A 88 -5.33 -7.10 -7.77
N CYS A 89 -5.06 -8.23 -7.13
CA CYS A 89 -6.03 -8.99 -6.35
C CYS A 89 -5.69 -9.02 -4.85
N CYS A 90 -6.70 -8.83 -4.00
CA CYS A 90 -6.66 -9.16 -2.56
C CYS A 90 -7.93 -9.92 -2.12
N PHE A 91 -8.13 -10.14 -0.82
CA PHE A 91 -9.23 -10.97 -0.31
C PHE A 91 -10.55 -10.22 -0.12
N GLU A 92 -10.47 -8.97 0.30
CA GLU A 92 -11.59 -8.16 0.75
C GLU A 92 -12.54 -7.89 -0.42
N ALA A 93 -13.85 -7.93 -0.21
CA ALA A 93 -14.81 -7.76 -1.30
C ALA A 93 -14.83 -6.31 -1.81
N THR A 94 -15.54 -6.04 -2.91
CA THR A 94 -15.79 -4.67 -3.34
C THR A 94 -16.53 -3.89 -2.27
N GLY A 95 -16.07 -2.66 -2.02
CA GLY A 95 -16.61 -1.78 -0.96
C GLY A 95 -15.94 -1.95 0.40
N ASP A 96 -15.25 -3.07 0.66
CA ASP A 96 -14.50 -3.25 1.89
C ASP A 96 -13.17 -2.50 1.86
N PHE A 97 -12.81 -1.86 2.98
CA PHE A 97 -11.49 -1.26 3.12
C PHE A 97 -10.37 -2.32 3.04
N CYS A 98 -9.38 -2.08 2.18
CA CYS A 98 -8.16 -2.89 2.08
C CYS A 98 -7.04 -2.11 1.38
N HIS A 99 -5.83 -2.68 1.36
CA HIS A 99 -4.65 -2.06 0.78
C HIS A 99 -4.70 -1.92 -0.76
N ARG A 100 -5.53 -2.71 -1.47
CA ARG A 100 -5.62 -2.61 -2.94
C ARG A 100 -6.08 -1.23 -3.40
N HIS A 101 -6.97 -0.58 -2.64
CA HIS A 101 -7.48 0.75 -2.95
C HIS A 101 -6.35 1.78 -2.87
N GLN A 102 -5.57 1.73 -1.77
CA GLN A 102 -4.42 2.61 -1.61
C GLN A 102 -3.34 2.36 -2.67
N VAL A 103 -3.10 1.12 -3.10
CA VAL A 103 -2.19 0.84 -4.24
C VAL A 103 -2.74 1.43 -5.54
N GLY A 104 -4.03 1.28 -5.81
CA GLY A 104 -4.68 1.86 -6.98
C GLY A 104 -4.59 3.39 -7.00
N GLU A 105 -4.77 4.04 -5.86
CA GLU A 105 -4.73 5.50 -5.72
C GLU A 105 -3.29 6.05 -5.68
N GLU A 106 -2.47 5.60 -4.74
CA GLU A 106 -1.16 6.21 -4.46
C GLU A 106 -0.06 5.72 -5.41
N ILE A 107 -0.25 4.59 -6.11
CA ILE A 107 0.75 4.04 -7.03
C ILE A 107 0.27 4.08 -8.48
N VAL A 108 -0.87 3.43 -8.78
CA VAL A 108 -1.29 3.27 -10.17
C VAL A 108 -1.76 4.60 -10.75
N GLN A 109 -2.66 5.30 -10.06
CA GLN A 109 -3.14 6.60 -10.53
C GLN A 109 -2.06 7.69 -10.50
N GLU A 110 -1.14 7.63 -9.54
CA GLU A 110 -0.04 8.61 -9.46
C GLU A 110 1.01 8.42 -10.55
N TYR A 111 1.51 7.20 -10.74
CA TYR A 111 2.67 6.96 -11.63
C TYR A 111 2.31 6.43 -13.03
N LEU A 112 1.11 5.89 -13.19
CA LEU A 112 0.58 5.25 -14.41
C LEU A 112 -0.91 5.64 -14.66
N PRO A 113 -1.28 6.93 -14.60
CA PRO A 113 -2.69 7.37 -14.70
C PRO A 113 -3.38 6.87 -15.97
N GLU A 114 -2.67 6.86 -17.10
CA GLU A 114 -3.16 6.39 -18.39
C GLU A 114 -3.43 4.88 -18.43
N MET A 115 -2.81 4.12 -17.52
CA MET A 115 -3.02 2.68 -17.42
C MET A 115 -4.12 2.33 -16.40
N TRP A 116 -4.64 3.27 -15.61
CA TRP A 116 -5.61 2.94 -14.57
C TRP A 116 -6.96 2.51 -15.16
N GLY A 117 -7.33 1.26 -14.91
CA GLY A 117 -8.57 0.66 -15.40
C GLY A 117 -9.72 0.66 -14.38
N GLY A 118 -9.46 1.07 -13.14
CA GLY A 118 -10.44 1.06 -12.06
C GLY A 118 -10.60 -0.29 -11.36
N GLU A 119 -11.52 -0.31 -10.40
CA GLU A 119 -11.97 -1.56 -9.78
C GLU A 119 -12.97 -2.28 -10.71
N VAL A 120 -12.74 -3.57 -10.97
CA VAL A 120 -13.60 -4.41 -11.82
C VAL A 120 -14.45 -5.33 -10.94
N GLY A 121 -15.69 -5.57 -11.37
CA GLY A 121 -16.69 -6.31 -10.59
C GLY A 121 -17.46 -5.46 -9.57
N ALA A 122 -17.18 -4.16 -9.46
CA ALA A 122 -18.01 -3.23 -8.70
C ALA A 122 -19.25 -2.83 -9.50
N THR A 123 -20.43 -3.30 -9.11
CA THR A 123 -21.69 -2.69 -9.53
C THR A 123 -21.73 -1.25 -8.99
N ARG A 124 -21.31 -0.28 -9.81
CA ARG A 124 -21.29 1.15 -9.45
C ARG A 124 -22.69 1.68 -9.13
N PRO A 125 -22.80 2.57 -8.13
CA PRO A 125 -23.33 3.91 -8.36
C PRO A 125 -22.15 4.86 -8.57
N GLN A 126 -22.14 5.58 -9.69
CA GLN A 126 -21.09 6.55 -10.02
C GLN A 126 -21.03 7.65 -8.95
N LEU A 127 -19.87 7.85 -8.31
CA LEU A 127 -19.57 9.09 -7.59
C LEU A 127 -18.64 9.95 -8.44
N ARG A 128 -19.06 11.21 -8.63
CA ARG A 128 -18.40 12.24 -9.43
C ARG A 128 -17.06 12.60 -8.81
N ILE A 129 -16.06 12.76 -9.68
CA ILE A 129 -14.75 13.33 -9.36
C ILE A 129 -14.97 14.78 -8.88
N VAL A 130 -14.53 15.10 -7.67
CA VAL A 130 -14.29 16.48 -7.26
C VAL A 130 -12.82 16.75 -7.51
N GLU A 131 -12.53 17.63 -8.46
CA GLU A 131 -11.19 18.11 -8.77
C GLU A 131 -10.52 18.65 -7.51
N SER A 132 -9.45 17.98 -7.06
CA SER A 132 -8.53 18.52 -6.05
C SER A 132 -7.27 18.98 -6.75
N GLN A 133 -6.92 20.24 -6.51
CA GLN A 133 -5.84 20.98 -7.16
C GLN A 133 -4.46 20.32 -6.92
N LYS A 134 -3.68 20.19 -8.00
CA LYS A 134 -2.29 19.67 -7.97
C LYS A 134 -1.34 20.64 -7.25
N PRO A 135 -0.47 20.19 -6.34
CA PRO A 135 0.72 20.94 -5.99
C PRO A 135 1.79 20.79 -7.08
N ASN A 136 2.29 21.92 -7.59
CA ASN A 136 3.44 22.00 -8.48
C ASN A 136 4.71 21.55 -7.74
N LEU A 137 5.32 20.45 -8.18
CA LEU A 137 6.66 20.03 -7.75
C LEU A 137 7.53 19.84 -8.98
N THR A 138 8.26 20.90 -9.31
CA THR A 138 9.33 20.91 -10.30
C THR A 138 10.62 20.47 -9.61
N TYR A 139 11.27 19.41 -10.09
CA TYR A 139 12.65 19.08 -9.69
C TYR A 139 13.56 18.97 -10.92
N PRO A 140 14.76 19.54 -10.87
CA PRO A 140 15.88 19.10 -11.70
C PRO A 140 16.78 18.14 -10.91
N VAL A 141 17.24 17.09 -11.60
CA VAL A 141 18.31 16.19 -11.14
C VAL A 141 19.65 16.78 -11.61
N PRO A 142 20.74 16.64 -10.81
CA PRO A 142 21.89 15.95 -11.39
C PRO A 142 22.42 14.83 -10.51
N VAL A 143 22.69 13.73 -11.19
CA VAL A 143 23.38 12.51 -10.79
C VAL A 143 24.81 12.87 -10.37
N LEU A 144 25.19 12.68 -9.09
CA LEU A 144 26.58 12.38 -8.66
C LEU A 144 26.79 12.19 -7.13
N THR A 145 25.77 12.28 -6.27
CA THR A 145 25.93 12.15 -4.80
C THR A 145 25.38 10.85 -4.19
N LEU A 146 25.22 9.78 -4.99
CA LEU A 146 24.54 8.54 -4.57
C LEU A 146 25.38 7.61 -3.67
N THR A 147 26.69 7.80 -3.53
CA THR A 147 27.55 6.89 -2.76
C THR A 147 27.79 7.29 -1.31
N LEU A 148 27.50 8.53 -0.88
CA LEU A 148 27.72 8.97 0.50
C LEU A 148 26.46 8.99 1.38
N TYR A 149 25.26 8.82 0.80
CA TYR A 149 23.98 8.90 1.54
C TYR A 149 23.51 7.56 2.13
N CYS A 150 24.04 6.42 1.67
CA CYS A 150 23.55 5.10 2.07
C CYS A 150 23.89 4.73 3.53
N HIS A 151 24.99 5.22 4.11
CA HIS A 151 25.37 4.83 5.48
C HIS A 151 24.79 5.71 6.59
N SER A 152 24.37 6.94 6.30
CA SER A 152 23.69 7.80 7.28
C SER A 152 22.21 7.47 7.42
N HIS A 153 21.57 7.00 6.35
CA HIS A 153 20.13 6.75 6.31
C HIS A 153 19.71 5.47 7.05
N GLU A 154 20.50 4.40 7.00
CA GLU A 154 20.22 3.16 7.75
C GLU A 154 20.22 3.40 9.26
N ARG A 155 21.17 4.19 9.77
CA ARG A 155 21.21 4.59 11.18
C ARG A 155 19.99 5.40 11.61
N ILE A 156 19.53 6.33 10.77
CA ILE A 156 18.35 7.16 11.06
C ILE A 156 17.08 6.30 11.06
N ILE A 157 16.97 5.34 10.13
CA ILE A 157 15.85 4.40 10.06
C ILE A 157 15.84 3.49 11.31
N GLU A 158 16.99 2.99 11.74
CA GLU A 158 17.08 2.14 12.92
C GLU A 158 16.80 2.90 14.22
N GLU A 159 17.25 4.16 14.32
CA GLU A 159 16.99 5.02 15.46
C GLU A 159 15.52 5.43 15.55
N LYS A 160 14.87 5.72 14.41
CA LYS A 160 13.42 5.92 14.32
C LYS A 160 12.64 4.66 14.70
N ARG A 161 13.05 3.47 14.24
CA ARG A 161 12.45 2.18 14.65
C ARG A 161 12.58 1.94 16.16
N ARG A 162 13.74 2.21 16.77
CA ARG A 162 13.94 2.10 18.22
C ARG A 162 13.13 3.12 19.01
N LYS A 163 12.94 4.33 18.50
CA LYS A 163 12.09 5.35 19.13
C LYS A 163 10.62 4.91 19.08
N TYR A 164 10.15 4.46 17.92
CA TYR A 164 8.78 3.98 17.73
C TYR A 164 8.45 2.77 18.60
N PHE A 165 9.37 1.79 18.70
CA PHE A 165 9.19 0.62 19.59
C PHE A 165 9.07 1.01 21.06
N ARG A 166 9.81 2.03 21.52
CA ARG A 166 9.74 2.54 22.90
C ARG A 166 8.44 3.30 23.18
N GLU A 167 7.91 4.02 22.21
CA GLU A 167 6.62 4.72 22.35
C GLU A 167 5.45 3.74 22.32
N TYR A 168 5.50 2.72 21.46
CA TYR A 168 4.52 1.64 21.42
C TYR A 168 4.48 0.84 22.72
N ASP A 169 5.64 0.44 23.28
CA ASP A 169 5.70 -0.29 24.55
C ASP A 169 5.20 0.57 25.74
N ARG A 170 5.42 1.90 25.71
CA ARG A 170 4.84 2.83 26.68
C ARG A 170 3.32 2.93 26.54
N ALA A 171 2.79 2.99 25.31
CA ALA A 171 1.36 3.04 25.06
C ALA A 171 0.67 1.73 25.49
N ALA A 172 1.28 0.58 25.19
CA ALA A 172 0.80 -0.74 25.60
C ALA A 172 0.80 -0.92 27.14
N LYS A 173 1.84 -0.44 27.84
CA LYS A 173 1.91 -0.44 29.32
C LYS A 173 0.88 0.49 29.97
N ARG A 174 0.60 1.65 29.38
CA ARG A 174 -0.49 2.55 29.84
C ARG A 174 -1.86 1.90 29.70
N CYS A 175 -2.09 1.16 28.61
CA CYS A 175 -3.35 0.45 28.37
C CYS A 175 -3.57 -0.71 29.36
N LYS A 176 -2.52 -1.44 29.73
CA LYS A 176 -2.59 -2.49 30.77
C LYS A 176 -2.85 -1.93 32.17
N ASN A 177 -2.23 -0.82 32.54
CA ASN A 177 -2.43 -0.20 33.86
C ASN A 177 -3.81 0.44 34.04
N SER A 178 -4.49 0.83 32.95
CA SER A 178 -5.88 1.32 33.01
C SER A 178 -6.92 0.19 33.14
N GLN A 179 -6.55 -1.05 32.83
CA GLN A 179 -7.42 -2.22 33.03
C GLN A 179 -7.30 -2.85 34.43
N ILE A 180 -6.19 -2.62 35.15
CA ILE A 180 -5.97 -3.16 36.51
C ILE A 180 -6.58 -2.26 37.62
N ARG A 181 -7.04 -1.04 37.28
CA ARG A 181 -7.66 -0.08 38.22
C ARG A 181 -9.20 -0.02 38.14
N ARG A 182 -9.85 -1.05 37.58
CA ARG A 182 -11.31 -1.20 37.60
C ARG A 182 -11.70 -2.45 38.38
#